data_AF-A0A7G9YTE9-F1
#
_entry.id   AF-A0A7G9YTE9-F1
#
_cell.length_a   1.000
_cell.length_b   1.000
_cell.length_c   1.000
_cell.angle_alpha   90.00
_cell.angle_beta   90.00
_cell.angle_gamma   90.00
#
_symmetry.space_group_name_H-M   'P 1'
#
loop_
_entity.id
_entity.type
_entity.pdbx_description
1 polymer ?
#
loop_
_entity_poly.entity_id
_entity_poly.type
_entity_poly.pdbx_seq_one_letter_code
_entity_poly.pdbx_strand_id
1 'polypeptide(L)'
;MAKAIEDKIDLYDDRGNVLASDVPLQAISPLRNSAIKKIINLTIRTGAIDLAKLEKKLATGTIGGKGMVIRGVGRDFPILDNAEAIRTEMEDMLRVEEGDDTSVVLIAGGKRMLTQVPTARILSDYSVGVTAAMAALTQAVIDVCDVSMWDAPYVHAAVWGMYPQDPDPADGAVKMLVDVPMKNEGPGFTLRNIPVNHLAATVRKRALQGAGLTMILEEAAQFEMGNAMGPFERGHLLDLAYEGLNANNLLYNLIKDNGKGVLADVVYDLVDKAKADGLLKEKKKMPSGYVVYDSDDMELWNAYASAGMLAAVCVNCAAMRAGQAVPGNIMYYNVLLEHETGMPRRRWWNGAGSVGVEFVLLAQYLRRRRTGRVLRKPHRYEASEGAVYTVLLRSDVHRCGHDVLLTREDVSAVRRGAGSDTGVCRANEGGCRGSEGANVKGGKKKCHNIGLGAAI
;
A
#
# COMPACT_ATOMS: atom_id res chain seq x y z
N MET A 1 -30.26 4.10 -17.75
CA MET A 1 -29.19 3.76 -18.72
C MET A 1 -28.05 4.73 -18.46
N ALA A 2 -26.83 4.25 -18.25
CA ALA A 2 -25.68 5.15 -18.10
C ALA A 2 -25.57 6.01 -19.36
N LYS A 3 -25.43 7.33 -19.20
CA LYS A 3 -25.20 8.25 -20.33
C LYS A 3 -23.95 7.75 -21.06
N ALA A 4 -24.00 7.67 -22.39
CA ALA A 4 -22.83 7.28 -23.16
C ALA A 4 -21.69 8.26 -22.84
N ILE A 5 -20.52 7.73 -22.49
CA ILE A 5 -19.31 8.53 -22.28
C ILE A 5 -18.81 8.92 -23.67
N GLU A 6 -18.99 10.19 -24.02
CA GLU A 6 -18.61 10.76 -25.33
C GLU A 6 -17.25 11.46 -25.28
N ASP A 7 -16.64 11.56 -24.08
CA ASP A 7 -15.36 12.22 -23.86
C ASP A 7 -14.25 11.62 -24.71
N LYS A 8 -13.40 12.52 -25.23
CA LYS A 8 -12.20 12.17 -25.98
C LYS A 8 -11.00 12.91 -25.42
N ILE A 9 -9.86 12.25 -25.48
CA ILE A 9 -8.60 12.73 -24.93
C ILE A 9 -7.46 12.51 -25.92
N ASP A 10 -6.46 13.36 -25.83
CA ASP A 10 -5.18 13.18 -26.51
C ASP A 10 -4.18 12.56 -25.53
N LEU A 11 -3.48 11.52 -25.95
CA LEU A 11 -2.49 10.81 -25.14
C LEU A 11 -1.09 11.33 -25.47
N TYR A 12 -0.31 11.60 -24.43
CA TYR A 12 1.04 12.13 -24.53
C TYR A 12 2.05 11.22 -23.83
N ASP A 13 3.28 11.19 -24.32
CA ASP A 13 4.38 10.50 -23.64
C ASP A 13 4.93 11.31 -22.45
N ASP A 14 5.91 10.76 -21.75
CA ASP A 14 6.55 11.39 -20.58
C ASP A 14 7.45 12.59 -20.94
N ARG A 15 7.57 12.91 -22.22
CA ARG A 15 8.34 14.03 -22.78
C ARG A 15 7.44 15.11 -23.39
N GLY A 16 6.12 14.91 -23.38
CA GLY A 16 5.14 15.82 -23.95
C GLY A 16 4.97 15.70 -25.46
N ASN A 17 5.35 14.57 -26.06
CA ASN A 17 5.04 14.28 -27.46
C ASN A 17 3.68 13.58 -27.57
N VAL A 18 2.92 13.92 -28.62
CA VAL A 18 1.63 13.28 -28.91
C VAL A 18 1.87 11.81 -29.29
N LEU A 19 1.16 10.89 -28.63
CA LEU A 19 1.12 9.47 -28.96
C LEU A 19 -0.10 9.11 -29.80
N ALA A 20 -1.25 9.64 -29.44
CA ALA A 20 -2.52 9.45 -30.14
C ALA A 20 -3.45 10.63 -29.82
N SER A 21 -4.29 11.01 -30.78
CA SER A 21 -5.27 12.08 -30.63
C SER A 21 -6.70 11.56 -30.83
N ASP A 22 -7.68 12.29 -30.29
CA ASP A 22 -9.11 11.99 -30.44
C ASP A 22 -9.48 10.59 -29.90
N VAL A 23 -8.77 10.12 -28.86
CA VAL A 23 -8.95 8.79 -28.28
C VAL A 23 -10.20 8.78 -27.40
N PRO A 24 -11.17 7.86 -27.62
CA PRO A 24 -12.32 7.73 -26.74
C PRO A 24 -11.89 7.41 -25.31
N LEU A 25 -12.45 8.10 -24.31
CA LEU A 25 -12.09 7.89 -22.90
C LEU A 25 -12.23 6.43 -22.45
N GLN A 26 -13.24 5.73 -22.97
CA GLN A 26 -13.45 4.31 -22.70
C GLN A 26 -12.31 3.40 -23.20
N ALA A 27 -11.45 3.85 -24.12
CA ALA A 27 -10.31 3.07 -24.63
C ALA A 27 -9.21 2.84 -23.58
N ILE A 28 -9.14 3.70 -22.56
CA ILE A 28 -8.21 3.54 -21.42
C ILE A 28 -8.86 2.83 -20.22
N SER A 29 -10.13 2.40 -20.34
CA SER A 29 -10.82 1.72 -19.24
C SER A 29 -10.11 0.41 -18.87
N PRO A 30 -9.87 0.13 -17.57
CA PRO A 30 -9.36 -1.17 -17.11
C PRO A 30 -10.22 -2.36 -17.59
N LEU A 31 -11.50 -2.13 -17.86
CA LEU A 31 -12.43 -3.14 -18.36
C LEU A 31 -12.25 -3.45 -19.86
N ARG A 32 -11.57 -2.58 -20.62
CA ARG A 32 -11.46 -2.69 -22.09
C ARG A 32 -10.01 -2.77 -22.57
N ASN A 33 -9.11 -2.01 -21.98
CA ASN A 33 -7.74 -1.88 -22.42
C ASN A 33 -6.93 -3.16 -22.18
N SER A 34 -6.42 -3.77 -23.25
CA SER A 34 -5.67 -5.04 -23.17
C SER A 34 -4.34 -4.92 -22.42
N ALA A 35 -3.67 -3.76 -22.53
CA ALA A 35 -2.41 -3.53 -21.83
C ALA A 35 -2.65 -3.41 -20.32
N ILE A 36 -3.69 -2.70 -19.88
CA ILE A 36 -4.07 -2.62 -18.46
C ILE A 36 -4.44 -3.99 -17.92
N LYS A 37 -5.27 -4.76 -18.63
CA LYS A 37 -5.61 -6.14 -18.23
C LYS A 37 -4.36 -7.01 -18.08
N LYS A 38 -3.41 -6.89 -19.00
CA LYS A 38 -2.12 -7.61 -18.90
C LYS A 38 -1.30 -7.17 -17.68
N ILE A 39 -1.24 -5.87 -17.37
CA ILE A 39 -0.54 -5.36 -16.18
C ILE A 39 -1.16 -5.91 -14.90
N ILE A 40 -2.49 -5.87 -14.78
CA ILE A 40 -3.23 -6.40 -13.62
C ILE A 40 -2.95 -7.89 -13.48
N ASN A 41 -3.09 -8.62 -14.58
CA ASN A 41 -2.90 -10.06 -14.61
C ASN A 41 -1.47 -10.49 -14.19
N LEU A 42 -0.44 -9.80 -14.71
CA LEU A 42 0.94 -10.06 -14.31
C LEU A 42 1.19 -9.72 -12.85
N THR A 43 0.59 -8.63 -12.35
CA THR A 43 0.72 -8.21 -10.93
C THR A 43 0.25 -9.30 -9.96
N ILE A 44 -0.82 -10.02 -10.31
CA ILE A 44 -1.46 -11.02 -9.44
C ILE A 44 -0.98 -12.46 -9.64
N ARG A 45 -0.11 -12.73 -10.63
CA ARG A 45 0.37 -14.12 -10.91
C ARG A 45 1.88 -14.27 -11.01
N THR A 46 2.63 -13.17 -10.87
CA THR A 46 4.08 -13.17 -10.98
C THR A 46 4.74 -13.28 -9.61
N GLY A 47 5.47 -14.38 -9.38
CA GLY A 47 6.29 -14.61 -8.20
C GLY A 47 7.78 -14.38 -8.47
N ALA A 48 8.49 -13.82 -7.50
CA ALA A 48 9.94 -13.68 -7.49
C ALA A 48 10.54 -14.64 -6.45
N ILE A 49 11.56 -15.39 -6.85
CA ILE A 49 12.23 -16.40 -6.04
C ILE A 49 13.73 -16.05 -5.94
N ASP A 50 14.28 -16.12 -4.73
CA ASP A 50 15.72 -15.97 -4.48
C ASP A 50 16.31 -17.34 -4.16
N LEU A 51 16.83 -18.01 -5.20
CA LEU A 51 17.40 -19.36 -5.11
C LEU A 51 18.68 -19.35 -4.25
N ALA A 52 19.50 -18.30 -4.35
CA ALA A 52 20.70 -18.17 -3.54
C ALA A 52 20.36 -18.05 -2.03
N LYS A 53 19.29 -17.31 -1.70
CA LYS A 53 18.81 -17.21 -0.33
C LYS A 53 18.20 -18.53 0.15
N LEU A 54 17.49 -19.26 -0.73
CA LEU A 54 16.90 -20.56 -0.42
C LEU A 54 17.97 -21.59 -0.05
N GLU A 55 19.01 -21.73 -0.90
CA GLU A 55 20.15 -22.61 -0.65
C GLU A 55 20.84 -22.29 0.68
N LYS A 56 21.12 -21.01 0.93
CA LYS A 56 21.70 -20.57 2.21
C LYS A 56 20.82 -20.90 3.42
N LYS A 57 19.50 -20.77 3.30
CA LYS A 57 18.57 -21.09 4.40
C LYS A 57 18.62 -22.58 4.74
N LEU A 58 18.67 -23.45 3.73
CA LEU A 58 18.77 -24.89 3.92
C LEU A 58 20.12 -25.30 4.50
N ALA A 59 21.22 -24.74 3.99
CA ALA A 59 22.57 -25.02 4.48
C ALA A 59 22.75 -24.63 5.97
N THR A 60 22.13 -23.53 6.40
CA THR A 60 22.28 -23.00 7.77
C THR A 60 21.19 -23.44 8.74
N GLY A 61 20.11 -24.07 8.26
CA GLY A 61 18.93 -24.37 9.07
C GLY A 61 18.14 -23.13 9.50
N THR A 62 18.35 -21.96 8.86
CA THR A 62 17.58 -20.74 9.12
C THR A 62 16.23 -20.80 8.40
N ILE A 63 15.38 -21.74 8.82
CA ILE A 63 14.06 -22.05 8.25
C ILE A 63 12.96 -21.75 9.27
N GLY A 64 11.72 -21.56 8.80
CA GLY A 64 10.58 -21.25 9.69
C GLY A 64 10.52 -19.80 10.20
N GLY A 65 11.04 -18.85 9.43
CA GLY A 65 10.75 -17.43 9.65
C GLY A 65 11.92 -16.57 10.14
N LYS A 66 11.69 -15.26 10.24
CA LYS A 66 12.73 -14.29 10.54
C LYS A 66 13.35 -14.52 11.92
N GLY A 67 14.66 -14.82 11.94
CA GLY A 67 15.44 -15.01 13.16
C GLY A 67 15.32 -16.42 13.76
N MET A 68 14.58 -17.32 13.11
CA MET A 68 14.47 -18.72 13.53
C MET A 68 15.62 -19.55 12.94
N VAL A 69 16.17 -20.43 13.78
CA VAL A 69 17.22 -21.39 13.41
C VAL A 69 16.91 -22.72 14.06
N ILE A 70 16.73 -23.76 13.25
CA ILE A 70 16.61 -25.13 13.72
C ILE A 70 18.02 -25.73 13.72
N ARG A 71 18.51 -26.12 14.90
CA ARG A 71 19.87 -26.66 15.03
C ARG A 71 19.91 -28.11 14.58
N GLY A 72 20.98 -28.48 13.88
CA GLY A 72 21.23 -29.87 13.46
C GLY A 72 20.51 -30.31 12.18
N VAL A 73 19.73 -29.43 11.54
CA VAL A 73 18.98 -29.73 10.29
C VAL A 73 19.59 -29.06 9.05
N GLY A 74 20.76 -28.43 9.18
CA GLY A 74 21.47 -27.84 8.05
C GLY A 74 21.84 -28.90 7.03
N ARG A 75 21.44 -28.69 5.77
CA ARG A 75 21.71 -29.58 4.63
C ARG A 75 22.20 -28.74 3.46
N ASP A 76 23.28 -29.19 2.84
CA ASP A 76 23.81 -28.56 1.64
C ASP A 76 23.15 -29.21 0.42
N PHE A 77 22.39 -28.43 -0.34
CA PHE A 77 21.73 -28.87 -1.56
C PHE A 77 22.21 -27.99 -2.71
N PRO A 78 22.65 -28.58 -3.85
CA PRO A 78 23.19 -27.83 -4.97
C PRO A 78 22.08 -27.14 -5.80
N ILE A 79 21.33 -26.21 -5.20
CA ILE A 79 20.18 -25.54 -5.82
C ILE A 79 20.64 -24.59 -6.93
N LEU A 80 21.67 -23.78 -6.67
CA LEU A 80 22.20 -22.84 -7.66
C LEU A 80 22.87 -23.55 -8.84
N ASP A 81 23.60 -24.63 -8.57
CA ASP A 81 24.25 -25.43 -9.62
C ASP A 81 23.22 -26.10 -10.54
N ASN A 82 22.04 -26.42 -10.01
CA ASN A 82 20.94 -27.04 -10.75
C ASN A 82 19.79 -26.07 -11.09
N ALA A 83 20.03 -24.75 -11.08
CA ALA A 83 18.99 -23.76 -11.26
C ALA A 83 18.19 -23.94 -12.57
N GLU A 84 18.85 -24.35 -13.66
CA GLU A 84 18.21 -24.58 -14.96
C GLU A 84 17.31 -25.81 -14.97
N ALA A 85 17.72 -26.88 -14.28
CA ALA A 85 16.92 -28.09 -14.13
C ALA A 85 15.69 -27.81 -13.26
N ILE A 86 15.86 -27.10 -12.13
CA ILE A 86 14.76 -26.66 -11.27
C ILE A 86 13.79 -25.76 -12.04
N ARG A 87 14.29 -24.83 -12.83
CA ARG A 87 13.48 -23.94 -13.68
C ARG A 87 12.60 -24.74 -14.64
N THR A 88 13.18 -25.73 -15.32
CA THR A 88 12.48 -26.57 -16.31
C THR A 88 11.40 -27.41 -15.64
N GLU A 89 11.76 -28.10 -14.55
CA GLU A 89 10.85 -28.95 -13.78
C GLU A 89 9.67 -28.13 -13.20
N MET A 90 9.94 -26.93 -12.69
CA MET A 90 8.90 -26.01 -12.23
C MET A 90 7.99 -25.54 -13.36
N GLU A 91 8.56 -25.23 -14.53
CA GLU A 91 7.76 -24.80 -15.69
C GLU A 91 6.81 -25.90 -16.13
N ASP A 92 7.29 -27.15 -16.22
CA ASP A 92 6.48 -28.29 -16.63
C ASP A 92 5.39 -28.62 -15.62
N MET A 93 5.66 -28.51 -14.31
CA MET A 93 4.63 -28.66 -13.27
C MET A 93 3.57 -27.54 -13.28
N LEU A 94 3.99 -26.30 -13.57
CA LEU A 94 3.10 -25.15 -13.59
C LEU A 94 2.26 -25.08 -14.87
N ARG A 95 2.78 -25.57 -15.99
CA ARG A 95 2.05 -25.63 -17.26
C ARG A 95 0.78 -26.47 -17.11
N VAL A 96 -0.30 -26.04 -17.75
CA VAL A 96 -1.57 -26.78 -17.82
C VAL A 96 -1.74 -27.38 -19.21
N GLU A 97 -1.49 -26.58 -20.24
CA GLU A 97 -1.59 -27.00 -21.64
C GLU A 97 -0.38 -26.50 -22.43
N GLU A 98 -0.03 -27.19 -23.51
CA GLU A 98 1.05 -26.76 -24.39
C GLU A 98 0.69 -25.41 -25.03
N GLY A 99 1.60 -24.43 -24.91
CA GLY A 99 1.40 -23.08 -25.46
C GLY A 99 0.57 -22.13 -24.57
N ASP A 100 0.31 -22.50 -23.31
CA ASP A 100 -0.31 -21.59 -22.34
C ASP A 100 0.60 -20.39 -21.96
N ASP A 101 0.13 -19.52 -21.07
CA ASP A 101 0.84 -18.32 -20.64
C ASP A 101 1.74 -18.52 -19.41
N THR A 102 2.19 -19.75 -19.16
CA THR A 102 3.22 -20.09 -18.17
C THR A 102 4.57 -19.52 -18.58
N SER A 103 5.33 -18.99 -17.63
CA SER A 103 6.71 -18.58 -17.88
C SER A 103 7.55 -18.70 -16.62
N VAL A 104 8.71 -19.35 -16.72
CA VAL A 104 9.70 -19.44 -15.64
C VAL A 104 11.06 -19.02 -16.16
N VAL A 105 11.56 -17.88 -15.67
CA VAL A 105 12.76 -17.23 -16.20
C VAL A 105 13.80 -17.05 -15.10
N LEU A 106 15.02 -17.52 -15.35
CA LEU A 106 16.17 -17.22 -14.49
C LEU A 106 16.69 -15.82 -14.75
N ILE A 107 17.02 -15.12 -13.67
CA ILE A 107 17.58 -13.77 -13.71
C ILE A 107 18.82 -13.70 -12.82
N ALA A 108 19.63 -12.65 -13.01
CA ALA A 108 20.88 -12.45 -12.25
C ALA A 108 21.84 -13.65 -12.29
N GLY A 109 21.96 -14.30 -13.46
CA GLY A 109 22.84 -15.46 -13.67
C GLY A 109 22.43 -16.69 -12.88
N GLY A 110 21.12 -16.97 -12.77
CA GLY A 110 20.59 -18.16 -12.07
C GLY A 110 20.34 -17.96 -10.58
N LYS A 111 20.78 -16.85 -9.97
CA LYS A 111 20.60 -16.61 -8.53
C LYS A 111 19.16 -16.35 -8.11
N ARG A 112 18.34 -15.89 -9.05
CA ARG A 112 16.95 -15.54 -8.84
C ARG A 112 16.12 -16.07 -9.99
N MET A 113 14.83 -16.24 -9.74
CA MET A 113 13.89 -16.75 -10.72
C MET A 113 12.59 -15.96 -10.65
N LEU A 114 11.98 -15.75 -11.81
CA LEU A 114 10.66 -15.16 -11.95
C LEU A 114 9.71 -16.23 -12.46
N THR A 115 8.60 -16.44 -11.75
CA THR A 115 7.54 -17.38 -12.14
C THR A 115 6.30 -16.60 -12.53
N GLN A 116 5.66 -16.98 -13.63
CA GLN A 116 4.35 -16.50 -14.04
C GLN A 116 3.45 -17.72 -14.12
N VAL A 117 2.63 -17.91 -13.08
CA VAL A 117 1.65 -19.00 -13.01
C VAL A 117 0.60 -18.77 -14.10
N PRO A 118 0.24 -19.77 -14.92
CA PRO A 118 -0.70 -19.56 -16.02
C PRO A 118 -2.07 -19.12 -15.52
N THR A 119 -2.76 -18.32 -16.34
CA THR A 119 -4.10 -17.81 -16.04
C THR A 119 -5.12 -18.90 -15.77
N ALA A 120 -5.00 -20.05 -16.45
CA ALA A 120 -5.88 -21.20 -16.27
C ALA A 120 -5.92 -21.75 -14.84
N ARG A 121 -4.88 -21.52 -14.03
CA ARG A 121 -4.85 -21.95 -12.61
C ARG A 121 -5.58 -21.00 -11.66
N ILE A 122 -5.91 -19.80 -12.10
CA ILE A 122 -6.63 -18.81 -11.28
C ILE A 122 -8.13 -19.13 -11.34
N LEU A 123 -8.60 -19.91 -10.37
CA LEU A 123 -10.00 -20.37 -10.29
C LEU A 123 -10.86 -19.46 -9.40
N SER A 124 -10.43 -19.23 -8.16
CA SER A 124 -11.16 -18.42 -7.16
C SER A 124 -10.50 -17.07 -6.91
N ASP A 125 -9.19 -17.09 -6.67
CA ASP A 125 -8.43 -15.94 -6.20
C ASP A 125 -6.96 -16.03 -6.59
N TYR A 126 -6.25 -14.92 -6.39
CA TYR A 126 -4.88 -14.75 -6.84
C TYR A 126 -3.82 -15.44 -5.97
N SER A 127 -4.17 -16.00 -4.80
CA SER A 127 -3.22 -16.70 -3.93
C SER A 127 -2.56 -17.90 -4.63
N VAL A 128 -3.21 -18.45 -5.67
CA VAL A 128 -2.62 -19.49 -6.53
C VAL A 128 -1.29 -19.06 -7.16
N GLY A 129 -1.10 -17.76 -7.41
CA GLY A 129 0.17 -17.22 -7.91
C GLY A 129 1.34 -17.49 -6.96
N VAL A 130 1.08 -17.50 -5.64
CA VAL A 130 2.07 -17.89 -4.62
C VAL A 130 2.08 -19.39 -4.43
N THR A 131 0.92 -20.00 -4.17
CA THR A 131 0.84 -21.38 -3.68
C THR A 131 1.24 -22.40 -4.74
N ALA A 132 0.84 -22.21 -6.01
CA ALA A 132 1.27 -23.08 -7.09
C ALA A 132 2.78 -22.97 -7.33
N ALA A 133 3.33 -21.76 -7.30
CA ALA A 133 4.77 -21.54 -7.45
C ALA A 133 5.58 -22.13 -6.27
N MET A 134 5.08 -22.03 -5.05
CA MET A 134 5.72 -22.64 -3.87
C MET A 134 5.65 -24.16 -3.90
N ALA A 135 4.52 -24.74 -4.32
CA ALA A 135 4.37 -26.19 -4.46
C ALA A 135 5.32 -26.75 -5.52
N ALA A 136 5.33 -26.15 -6.72
CA ALA A 136 6.22 -26.52 -7.81
C ALA A 136 7.70 -26.37 -7.41
N LEU A 137 8.07 -25.28 -6.72
CA LEU A 137 9.44 -25.08 -6.23
C LEU A 137 9.85 -26.15 -5.21
N THR A 138 8.94 -26.51 -4.30
CA THR A 138 9.21 -27.53 -3.27
C THR A 138 9.49 -28.88 -3.94
N GLN A 139 8.61 -29.29 -4.86
CA GLN A 139 8.75 -30.56 -5.56
C GLN A 139 9.98 -30.58 -6.48
N ALA A 140 10.23 -29.51 -7.24
CA ALA A 140 11.37 -29.43 -8.15
C ALA A 140 12.72 -29.50 -7.40
N VAL A 141 12.81 -28.89 -6.21
CA VAL A 141 14.02 -29.01 -5.38
C VAL A 141 14.18 -30.45 -4.85
N ILE A 142 13.08 -31.10 -4.45
CA ILE A 142 13.13 -32.49 -3.95
C ILE A 142 13.63 -33.43 -5.04
N ASP A 143 13.08 -33.32 -6.26
CA ASP A 143 13.39 -34.25 -7.35
C ASP A 143 14.78 -33.99 -7.96
N VAL A 144 15.13 -32.72 -8.21
CA VAL A 144 16.41 -32.37 -8.85
C VAL A 144 17.60 -32.53 -7.90
N CYS A 145 17.41 -32.30 -6.60
CA CYS A 145 18.49 -32.44 -5.61
C CYS A 145 18.47 -33.78 -4.86
N ASP A 146 17.63 -34.74 -5.27
CA ASP A 146 17.48 -36.07 -4.65
C ASP A 146 17.32 -36.01 -3.12
N VAL A 147 16.37 -35.19 -2.67
CA VAL A 147 16.17 -34.93 -1.24
C VAL A 147 15.49 -36.12 -0.59
N SER A 148 16.08 -36.63 0.50
CA SER A 148 15.50 -37.73 1.25
C SER A 148 14.11 -37.39 1.82
N MET A 149 13.24 -38.38 1.95
CA MET A 149 11.92 -38.21 2.57
C MET A 149 11.99 -37.60 3.98
N TRP A 150 13.09 -37.78 4.71
CA TRP A 150 13.28 -37.24 6.05
C TRP A 150 13.70 -35.76 6.05
N ASP A 151 14.37 -35.30 4.99
CA ASP A 151 14.80 -33.91 4.83
C ASP A 151 13.79 -33.06 4.04
N ALA A 152 12.85 -33.69 3.31
CA ALA A 152 11.80 -33.01 2.56
C ALA A 152 10.97 -31.99 3.38
N PRO A 153 10.61 -32.23 4.67
CA PRO A 153 9.95 -31.22 5.50
C PRO A 153 10.77 -29.94 5.70
N TYR A 154 12.10 -30.02 5.66
CA TYR A 154 12.98 -28.84 5.76
C TYR A 154 12.96 -28.00 4.48
N VAL A 155 12.86 -28.64 3.31
CA VAL A 155 12.63 -27.95 2.03
C VAL A 155 11.30 -27.23 2.05
N HIS A 156 10.23 -27.89 2.49
CA HIS A 156 8.93 -27.25 2.67
C HIS A 156 9.02 -26.03 3.60
N ALA A 157 9.64 -26.18 4.78
CA ALA A 157 9.79 -25.05 5.72
C ALA A 157 10.68 -23.91 5.19
N ALA A 158 11.62 -24.19 4.29
CA ALA A 158 12.44 -23.16 3.64
C ALA A 158 11.66 -22.40 2.55
N VAL A 159 10.80 -23.10 1.80
CA VAL A 159 9.99 -22.56 0.70
C VAL A 159 8.72 -21.87 1.19
N TRP A 160 7.97 -22.48 2.11
CA TRP A 160 6.68 -22.00 2.61
C TRP A 160 6.80 -21.16 3.88
N GLY A 161 7.95 -21.19 4.57
CA GLY A 161 8.13 -20.51 5.84
C GLY A 161 7.42 -21.26 6.98
N MET A 162 6.62 -20.55 7.77
CA MET A 162 5.85 -21.13 8.88
C MET A 162 4.44 -21.59 8.49
N TYR A 163 4.05 -21.45 7.23
CA TYR A 163 2.74 -21.94 6.80
C TYR A 163 2.63 -23.47 7.00
N PRO A 164 1.52 -24.00 7.57
CA PRO A 164 0.26 -23.33 7.92
C PRO A 164 0.15 -22.80 9.36
N GLN A 165 1.19 -22.95 10.19
CA GLN A 165 1.19 -22.43 11.56
C GLN A 165 1.05 -20.89 11.58
N ASP A 166 1.74 -20.21 10.66
CA ASP A 166 1.46 -18.83 10.31
C ASP A 166 0.74 -18.80 8.95
N PRO A 167 -0.51 -18.32 8.87
CA PRO A 167 -1.22 -18.20 7.59
C PRO A 167 -0.56 -17.22 6.62
N ASP A 168 0.37 -16.36 7.07
CA ASP A 168 1.14 -15.45 6.25
C ASP A 168 2.47 -16.07 5.73
N PRO A 169 2.61 -16.33 4.42
CA PRO A 169 3.83 -16.86 3.83
C PRO A 169 4.92 -15.77 3.61
N ALA A 170 4.87 -14.64 4.32
CA ALA A 170 5.82 -13.53 4.19
C ALA A 170 7.29 -13.94 4.30
N ASP A 171 7.61 -15.02 5.02
CA ASP A 171 8.98 -15.55 5.13
C ASP A 171 9.34 -16.64 4.11
N GLY A 172 8.39 -17.08 3.29
CA GLY A 172 8.59 -18.06 2.22
C GLY A 172 9.54 -17.59 1.11
N ALA A 173 9.91 -18.49 0.21
CA ALA A 173 10.86 -18.26 -0.88
C ALA A 173 10.26 -17.47 -2.04
N VAL A 174 8.97 -17.67 -2.34
CA VAL A 174 8.23 -16.91 -3.35
C VAL A 174 7.73 -15.60 -2.76
N LYS A 175 7.92 -14.50 -3.49
CA LYS A 175 7.46 -13.15 -3.15
C LYS A 175 6.68 -12.57 -4.32
N MET A 176 5.48 -12.07 -4.06
CA MET A 176 4.65 -11.39 -5.06
C MET A 176 4.57 -9.89 -4.80
N LEU A 177 4.09 -9.14 -5.79
CA LEU A 177 3.82 -7.70 -5.63
C LEU A 177 2.64 -7.44 -4.68
N VAL A 178 1.60 -8.26 -4.80
CA VAL A 178 0.41 -8.25 -3.93
C VAL A 178 0.61 -9.21 -2.76
N ASP A 179 0.09 -8.84 -1.59
CA ASP A 179 0.11 -9.70 -0.39
C ASP A 179 -1.12 -10.63 -0.36
N VAL A 180 -1.11 -11.60 0.56
CA VAL A 180 -2.20 -12.58 0.70
C VAL A 180 -3.55 -11.92 1.00
N PRO A 181 -4.68 -12.49 0.53
CA PRO A 181 -6.00 -11.88 0.68
C PRO A 181 -6.38 -11.50 2.11
N MET A 182 -5.93 -12.27 3.11
CA MET A 182 -6.21 -12.04 4.53
C MET A 182 -5.66 -10.70 5.05
N LYS A 183 -4.67 -10.11 4.38
CA LYS A 183 -4.10 -8.80 4.73
C LYS A 183 -4.77 -7.63 4.02
N ASN A 184 -5.75 -7.89 3.16
CA ASN A 184 -6.48 -6.82 2.52
C ASN A 184 -7.36 -6.11 3.56
N GLU A 185 -7.24 -4.79 3.64
CA GLU A 185 -8.00 -3.96 4.60
C GLU A 185 -9.50 -3.96 4.31
N GLY A 186 -9.88 -4.26 3.07
CA GLY A 186 -11.27 -4.38 2.64
C GLY A 186 -11.41 -5.25 1.38
N PRO A 187 -12.64 -5.62 1.01
CA PRO A 187 -12.90 -6.34 -0.23
C PRO A 187 -12.50 -5.49 -1.44
N GLY A 188 -11.84 -6.11 -2.43
CA GLY A 188 -11.34 -5.44 -3.64
C GLY A 188 -10.03 -4.65 -3.48
N PHE A 189 -9.32 -4.77 -2.35
CA PHE A 189 -8.06 -4.03 -2.10
C PHE A 189 -6.80 -4.71 -2.67
N THR A 190 -6.95 -5.80 -3.42
CA THR A 190 -5.85 -6.61 -3.96
C THR A 190 -4.75 -5.77 -4.61
N LEU A 191 -5.12 -4.89 -5.56
CA LEU A 191 -4.17 -4.08 -6.33
C LEU A 191 -3.65 -2.85 -5.58
N ARG A 192 -4.22 -2.55 -4.41
CA ARG A 192 -3.82 -1.42 -3.53
C ARG A 192 -2.78 -1.84 -2.50
N ASN A 193 -2.67 -3.14 -2.25
CA ASN A 193 -1.76 -3.72 -1.27
C ASN A 193 -0.33 -3.87 -1.83
N ILE A 194 0.16 -2.85 -2.54
CA ILE A 194 1.49 -2.82 -3.16
C ILE A 194 2.27 -1.64 -2.58
N PRO A 195 3.37 -1.89 -1.85
CA PRO A 195 4.20 -0.82 -1.32
C PRO A 195 4.74 0.11 -2.42
N VAL A 196 4.66 1.42 -2.18
CA VAL A 196 5.14 2.47 -3.13
C VAL A 196 6.60 2.25 -3.57
N ASN A 197 7.45 1.71 -2.68
CA ASN A 197 8.84 1.39 -3.02
C ASN A 197 8.97 0.29 -4.07
N HIS A 198 8.05 -0.68 -4.09
CA HIS A 198 8.05 -1.75 -5.11
C HIS A 198 7.65 -1.18 -6.46
N LEU A 199 6.61 -0.33 -6.52
CA LEU A 199 6.22 0.37 -7.74
C LEU A 199 7.37 1.24 -8.28
N ALA A 200 8.01 2.02 -7.41
CA ALA A 200 9.16 2.84 -7.77
C ALA A 200 10.35 2.00 -8.29
N ALA A 201 10.58 0.80 -7.72
CA ALA A 201 11.61 -0.11 -8.19
C ALA A 201 11.27 -0.70 -9.57
N THR A 202 10.02 -1.11 -9.79
CA THR A 202 9.53 -1.67 -11.06
C THR A 202 9.75 -0.70 -12.22
N VAL A 203 9.47 0.59 -12.02
CA VAL A 203 9.66 1.61 -13.06
C VAL A 203 11.06 2.23 -13.08
N ARG A 204 12.03 1.65 -12.37
CA ARG A 204 13.41 2.16 -12.26
C ARG A 204 13.48 3.64 -11.83
N LYS A 205 12.62 4.04 -10.89
CA LYS A 205 12.50 5.39 -10.32
C LYS A 205 12.16 6.50 -11.34
N ARG A 206 11.50 6.15 -12.46
CA ARG A 206 10.96 7.15 -13.38
C ARG A 206 9.62 7.68 -12.86
N ALA A 207 9.50 9.00 -12.71
CA ALA A 207 8.41 9.63 -11.97
C ALA A 207 7.04 9.47 -12.64
N LEU A 208 6.91 9.88 -13.91
CA LEU A 208 5.63 9.83 -14.62
C LEU A 208 5.17 8.39 -14.88
N GLN A 209 6.07 7.47 -15.23
CA GLN A 209 5.72 6.05 -15.37
C GLN A 209 5.34 5.42 -14.04
N GLY A 210 5.97 5.83 -12.94
CA GLY A 210 5.60 5.39 -11.59
C GLY A 210 4.21 5.85 -11.19
N ALA A 211 3.89 7.13 -11.46
CA ALA A 211 2.55 7.67 -11.26
C ALA A 211 1.53 6.95 -12.14
N GLY A 212 1.81 6.76 -13.43
CA GLY A 212 0.94 6.05 -14.36
C GLY A 212 0.68 4.60 -13.96
N LEU A 213 1.72 3.83 -13.59
CA LEU A 213 1.55 2.46 -13.09
C LEU A 213 0.70 2.43 -11.81
N THR A 214 0.95 3.35 -10.89
CA THR A 214 0.19 3.43 -9.62
C THR A 214 -1.26 3.77 -9.89
N MET A 215 -1.55 4.73 -10.78
CA MET A 215 -2.91 5.12 -11.13
C MET A 215 -3.66 4.01 -11.88
N ILE A 216 -2.99 3.26 -12.76
CA ILE A 216 -3.59 2.09 -13.41
C ILE A 216 -4.05 1.06 -12.37
N LEU A 217 -3.21 0.77 -11.37
CA LEU A 217 -3.51 -0.22 -10.33
C LEU A 217 -4.58 0.28 -9.34
N GLU A 218 -4.48 1.54 -8.89
CA GLU A 218 -5.47 2.15 -7.99
C GLU A 218 -6.83 2.27 -8.65
N GLU A 219 -6.92 2.74 -9.90
CA GLU A 219 -8.19 2.88 -10.61
C GLU A 219 -8.79 1.52 -10.97
N ALA A 220 -7.98 0.54 -11.38
CA ALA A 220 -8.45 -0.84 -11.53
C ALA A 220 -9.03 -1.40 -10.21
N ALA A 221 -8.41 -1.09 -9.07
CA ALA A 221 -8.97 -1.46 -7.77
C ALA A 221 -10.31 -0.76 -7.48
N GLN A 222 -10.51 0.50 -7.92
CA GLN A 222 -11.81 1.18 -7.75
C GLN A 222 -12.93 0.50 -8.54
N PHE A 223 -12.62 -0.09 -9.69
CA PHE A 223 -13.57 -0.95 -10.43
C PHE A 223 -13.86 -2.24 -9.65
N GLU A 224 -12.83 -2.91 -9.11
CA GLU A 224 -12.98 -4.14 -8.31
C GLU A 224 -13.78 -3.91 -7.02
N MET A 225 -13.59 -2.76 -6.38
CA MET A 225 -14.30 -2.33 -5.17
C MET A 225 -15.75 -1.88 -5.42
N GLY A 226 -16.14 -1.70 -6.68
CA GLY A 226 -17.46 -1.19 -7.06
C GLY A 226 -17.65 0.33 -6.90
N ASN A 227 -16.57 1.09 -6.65
CA ASN A 227 -16.61 2.55 -6.56
C ASN A 227 -16.78 3.19 -7.95
N ALA A 228 -16.21 2.59 -8.99
CA ALA A 228 -16.32 3.05 -10.37
C ALA A 228 -17.53 2.45 -11.09
N MET A 229 -18.71 2.55 -10.48
CA MET A 229 -19.96 1.98 -11.02
C MET A 229 -21.01 3.07 -11.28
N GLY A 230 -21.72 2.94 -12.41
CA GLY A 230 -22.84 3.82 -12.77
C GLY A 230 -22.37 5.26 -13.03
N PRO A 231 -22.90 6.29 -12.32
CA PRO A 231 -22.52 7.67 -12.57
C PRO A 231 -21.05 7.95 -12.27
N PHE A 232 -20.42 7.20 -11.35
CA PHE A 232 -19.04 7.46 -10.92
C PHE A 232 -17.97 6.91 -11.89
N GLU A 233 -18.35 6.03 -12.82
CA GLU A 233 -17.42 5.41 -13.77
C GLU A 233 -16.66 6.47 -14.58
N ARG A 234 -17.35 7.50 -15.06
CA ARG A 234 -16.76 8.56 -15.87
C ARG A 234 -15.70 9.35 -15.09
N GLY A 235 -16.00 9.74 -13.85
CA GLY A 235 -15.04 10.45 -12.98
C GLY A 235 -13.74 9.66 -12.77
N HIS A 236 -13.85 8.35 -12.50
CA HIS A 236 -12.68 7.49 -12.34
C HIS A 236 -11.85 7.33 -13.63
N LEU A 237 -12.50 7.25 -14.80
CA LEU A 237 -11.79 7.21 -16.08
C LEU A 237 -11.08 8.53 -16.39
N LEU A 238 -11.71 9.67 -16.06
CA LEU A 238 -11.08 10.99 -16.22
C LEU A 238 -9.89 11.15 -15.28
N ASP A 239 -9.99 10.70 -14.03
CA ASP A 239 -8.86 10.70 -13.08
C ASP A 239 -7.69 9.86 -13.64
N LEU A 240 -7.96 8.65 -14.16
CA LEU A 240 -6.95 7.83 -14.83
C LEU A 240 -6.31 8.56 -16.02
N ALA A 241 -7.13 9.21 -16.85
CA ALA A 241 -6.67 9.92 -18.04
C ALA A 241 -5.73 11.09 -17.70
N TYR A 242 -6.18 12.02 -16.87
CA TYR A 242 -5.49 13.28 -16.63
C TYR A 242 -4.37 13.16 -15.60
N GLU A 243 -4.58 12.45 -14.48
CA GLU A 243 -3.56 12.27 -13.45
C GLU A 243 -2.57 11.15 -13.81
N GLY A 244 -3.07 10.02 -14.30
CA GLY A 244 -2.25 8.83 -14.55
C GLY A 244 -1.56 8.81 -15.93
N LEU A 245 -2.27 9.24 -16.98
CA LEU A 245 -1.86 9.05 -18.37
C LEU A 245 -1.53 10.35 -19.12
N ASN A 246 -1.41 11.48 -18.40
CA ASN A 246 -1.05 12.79 -18.96
C ASN A 246 -1.94 13.21 -20.15
N ALA A 247 -3.26 13.01 -20.02
CA ALA A 247 -4.22 13.42 -21.04
C ALA A 247 -4.10 14.92 -21.36
N ASN A 248 -4.18 15.24 -22.66
CA ASN A 248 -4.07 16.60 -23.21
C ASN A 248 -2.78 17.35 -22.79
N ASN A 249 -1.75 16.59 -22.40
CA ASN A 249 -0.47 17.09 -21.90
C ASN A 249 -0.57 18.00 -20.67
N LEU A 250 -1.70 17.98 -19.95
CA LEU A 250 -1.97 18.90 -18.85
C LEU A 250 -0.91 18.75 -17.74
N LEU A 251 -0.66 17.52 -17.29
CA LEU A 251 0.27 17.22 -16.21
C LEU A 251 1.70 17.64 -16.57
N TYR A 252 2.16 17.31 -17.77
CA TYR A 252 3.50 17.67 -18.23
C TYR A 252 3.67 19.19 -18.37
N ASN A 253 2.70 19.88 -18.95
CA ASN A 253 2.76 21.34 -19.13
C ASN A 253 2.81 22.05 -17.77
N LEU A 254 1.95 21.67 -16.82
CA LEU A 254 1.97 22.24 -15.47
C LEU A 254 3.33 22.05 -14.79
N ILE A 255 3.95 20.87 -14.91
CA ILE A 255 5.29 20.62 -14.34
C ILE A 255 6.35 21.46 -15.05
N LYS A 256 6.29 21.55 -16.38
CA LYS A 256 7.27 22.27 -17.20
C LYS A 256 7.24 23.77 -16.91
N ASP A 257 6.05 24.35 -16.88
CA ASP A 257 5.85 25.79 -16.70
C ASP A 257 6.20 26.22 -15.27
N ASN A 258 5.99 25.32 -14.29
CA ASN A 258 6.30 25.54 -12.88
C ASN A 258 7.63 24.93 -12.42
N GLY A 259 8.55 24.58 -13.33
CA GLY A 259 9.80 23.92 -12.98
C GLY A 259 10.72 24.70 -12.02
N LYS A 260 10.51 26.01 -11.89
CA LYS A 260 11.20 26.91 -10.93
C LYS A 260 10.24 27.56 -9.93
N GLY A 261 8.97 27.18 -9.95
CA GLY A 261 7.91 27.74 -9.11
C GLY A 261 7.80 27.04 -7.76
N VAL A 262 6.76 27.45 -7.03
CA VAL A 262 6.32 26.82 -5.79
C VAL A 262 4.98 26.10 -5.98
N LEU A 263 4.55 25.40 -4.95
CA LEU A 263 3.29 24.65 -4.97
C LEU A 263 2.06 25.53 -5.30
N ALA A 264 2.06 26.79 -4.88
CA ALA A 264 0.97 27.73 -5.17
C ALA A 264 0.93 28.16 -6.64
N ASP A 265 2.08 28.30 -7.31
CA ASP A 265 2.15 28.69 -8.72
C ASP A 265 1.44 27.65 -9.60
N VAL A 266 1.62 26.36 -9.29
CA VAL A 266 0.90 25.26 -9.95
C VAL A 266 -0.62 25.35 -9.74
N VAL A 267 -1.07 25.81 -8.56
CA VAL A 267 -2.51 26.00 -8.29
C VAL A 267 -3.06 27.12 -9.17
N TYR A 268 -2.37 28.26 -9.24
CA TYR A 268 -2.80 29.39 -10.07
C TYR A 268 -2.82 29.02 -11.55
N ASP A 269 -1.77 28.37 -12.07
CA ASP A 269 -1.68 27.95 -13.46
C ASP A 269 -2.78 26.92 -13.83
N LEU A 270 -3.09 25.98 -12.92
CA LEU A 270 -4.20 25.06 -13.13
C LEU A 270 -5.54 25.81 -13.21
N VAL A 271 -5.78 26.75 -12.30
CA VAL A 271 -7.03 27.52 -12.24
C VAL A 271 -7.19 28.36 -13.51
N ASP A 272 -6.12 29.00 -13.97
CA ASP A 272 -6.16 29.79 -15.21
C ASP A 272 -6.33 28.91 -16.44
N LYS A 273 -5.72 27.72 -16.46
CA LYS A 273 -5.98 26.72 -17.50
C LYS A 273 -7.44 26.24 -17.49
N ALA A 274 -8.01 25.96 -16.31
CA ALA A 274 -9.40 25.55 -16.17
C ALA A 274 -10.40 26.63 -16.60
N LYS A 275 -10.10 27.91 -16.36
CA LYS A 275 -10.87 29.04 -16.90
C LYS A 275 -10.76 29.12 -18.43
N ALA A 276 -9.54 28.99 -18.96
CA ALA A 276 -9.30 29.04 -20.40
C ALA A 276 -10.02 27.91 -21.16
N ASP A 277 -10.13 26.74 -20.55
CA ASP A 277 -10.86 25.59 -21.09
C ASP A 277 -12.39 25.69 -20.84
N GLY A 278 -12.88 26.78 -20.23
CA GLY A 278 -14.30 27.02 -19.97
C GLY A 278 -14.91 26.14 -18.88
N LEU A 279 -14.08 25.44 -18.11
CA LEU A 279 -14.50 24.52 -17.05
C LEU A 279 -14.97 25.26 -15.80
N LEU A 280 -14.33 26.40 -15.48
CA LEU A 280 -14.71 27.25 -14.35
C LEU A 280 -15.56 28.43 -14.78
N LYS A 281 -16.68 28.63 -14.09
CA LYS A 281 -17.61 29.75 -14.28
C LYS A 281 -17.74 30.56 -13.00
N GLU A 282 -17.84 31.87 -13.10
CA GLU A 282 -18.07 32.70 -11.92
C GLU A 282 -19.49 32.49 -11.38
N LYS A 283 -19.60 32.06 -10.12
CA LYS A 283 -20.87 31.86 -9.43
C LYS A 283 -21.32 33.13 -8.74
N LYS A 284 -20.44 33.68 -7.90
CA LYS A 284 -20.75 34.83 -7.05
C LYS A 284 -19.49 35.59 -6.69
N LYS A 285 -19.57 36.92 -6.77
CA LYS A 285 -18.56 37.82 -6.21
C LYS A 285 -18.92 38.20 -4.78
N MET A 286 -17.97 38.04 -3.87
CA MET A 286 -18.08 38.36 -2.45
C MET A 286 -17.76 39.84 -2.19
N PRO A 287 -18.15 40.41 -1.04
CA PRO A 287 -17.89 41.83 -0.72
C PRO A 287 -16.41 42.22 -0.74
N SER A 288 -15.50 41.27 -0.45
CA SER A 288 -14.05 41.48 -0.52
C SER A 288 -13.49 41.59 -1.94
N GLY A 289 -14.32 41.35 -2.97
CA GLY A 289 -13.89 41.22 -4.36
C GLY A 289 -13.54 39.78 -4.76
N TYR A 290 -13.48 38.84 -3.81
CA TYR A 290 -13.23 37.41 -4.08
C TYR A 290 -14.33 36.79 -4.94
N VAL A 291 -13.95 35.97 -5.91
CA VAL A 291 -14.87 35.30 -6.83
C VAL A 291 -14.97 33.82 -6.48
N VAL A 292 -16.18 33.37 -6.15
CA VAL A 292 -16.51 31.96 -6.00
C VAL A 292 -16.85 31.40 -7.37
N TYR A 293 -16.23 30.29 -7.74
CA TYR A 293 -16.46 29.61 -9.01
C TYR A 293 -17.47 28.45 -8.87
N ASP A 294 -17.99 27.98 -10.02
CA ASP A 294 -18.77 26.75 -10.19
C ASP A 294 -18.30 26.03 -11.46
N SER A 295 -18.69 24.76 -11.64
CA SER A 295 -18.46 23.99 -12.87
C SER A 295 -19.71 23.21 -13.25
N ASP A 296 -20.03 23.19 -14.55
CA ASP A 296 -21.09 22.33 -15.09
C ASP A 296 -20.61 20.86 -15.22
N ASP A 297 -19.29 20.64 -15.27
CA ASP A 297 -18.67 19.32 -15.32
C ASP A 297 -17.76 19.12 -14.11
N MET A 298 -18.40 18.64 -13.05
CA MET A 298 -17.77 18.41 -11.76
C MET A 298 -16.75 17.27 -11.80
N GLU A 299 -16.95 16.26 -12.64
CA GLU A 299 -16.02 15.13 -12.77
C GLU A 299 -14.75 15.52 -13.53
N LEU A 300 -14.88 16.33 -14.58
CA LEU A 300 -13.72 16.86 -15.30
C LEU A 300 -12.93 17.85 -14.44
N TRP A 301 -13.60 18.68 -13.63
CA TRP A 301 -12.95 19.51 -12.62
C TRP A 301 -12.12 18.66 -11.64
N ASN A 302 -12.68 17.56 -11.15
CA ASN A 302 -11.96 16.65 -10.25
C ASN A 302 -10.70 16.07 -10.91
N ALA A 303 -10.76 15.70 -12.19
CA ALA A 303 -9.62 15.19 -12.94
C ALA A 303 -8.52 16.25 -13.14
N TYR A 304 -8.89 17.49 -13.43
CA TYR A 304 -7.96 18.63 -13.51
C TYR A 304 -7.28 18.89 -12.16
N ALA A 305 -8.06 18.94 -11.07
CA ALA A 305 -7.55 19.09 -9.71
C ALA A 305 -6.59 17.94 -9.32
N SER A 306 -6.88 16.71 -9.77
CA SER A 306 -6.02 15.55 -9.53
C SER A 306 -4.69 15.64 -10.29
N ALA A 307 -4.72 16.04 -11.57
CA ALA A 307 -3.51 16.26 -12.36
C ALA A 307 -2.65 17.39 -11.79
N GLY A 308 -3.26 18.51 -11.37
CA GLY A 308 -2.54 19.61 -10.74
C GLY A 308 -1.92 19.23 -9.39
N MET A 309 -2.59 18.37 -8.60
CA MET A 309 -2.03 17.86 -7.35
C MET A 309 -0.75 17.06 -7.59
N LEU A 310 -0.76 16.17 -8.59
CA LEU A 310 0.42 15.40 -8.95
C LEU A 310 1.54 16.30 -9.48
N ALA A 311 1.22 17.29 -10.32
CA ALA A 311 2.17 18.30 -10.80
C ALA A 311 2.82 19.06 -9.63
N ALA A 312 2.01 19.52 -8.68
CA ALA A 312 2.47 20.25 -7.50
C ALA A 312 3.37 19.41 -6.59
N VAL A 313 3.03 18.13 -6.38
CA VAL A 313 3.88 17.18 -5.67
C VAL A 313 5.20 16.99 -6.40
N CYS A 314 5.18 16.82 -7.73
CA CYS A 314 6.39 16.69 -8.54
C CYS A 314 7.29 17.92 -8.42
N VAL A 315 6.77 19.14 -8.62
CA VAL A 315 7.54 20.39 -8.55
C VAL A 315 8.20 20.55 -7.17
N ASN A 316 7.42 20.45 -6.08
CA ASN A 316 7.96 20.73 -4.75
C ASN A 316 8.87 19.60 -4.22
N CYS A 317 8.53 18.32 -4.47
CA CYS A 317 9.43 17.22 -4.10
C CYS A 317 10.70 17.17 -4.96
N ALA A 318 10.64 17.60 -6.22
CA ALA A 318 11.83 17.72 -7.06
C ALA A 318 12.74 18.86 -6.58
N ALA A 319 12.18 20.00 -6.15
CA ALA A 319 12.97 21.10 -5.58
C ALA A 319 13.79 20.68 -4.35
N MET A 320 13.20 19.87 -3.46
CA MET A 320 13.91 19.36 -2.27
C MET A 320 14.71 18.07 -2.51
N ARG A 321 14.43 17.36 -3.61
CA ARG A 321 14.91 15.98 -3.87
C ARG A 321 14.63 15.02 -2.71
N ALA A 322 13.49 15.20 -2.04
CA ALA A 322 13.10 14.44 -0.86
C ALA A 322 11.61 14.07 -0.88
N GLY A 323 11.30 12.77 -0.69
CA GLY A 323 9.93 12.26 -0.66
C GLY A 323 9.17 12.53 0.64
N GLN A 324 9.83 13.03 1.68
CA GLN A 324 9.20 13.26 3.00
C GLN A 324 8.10 14.35 2.96
N ALA A 325 8.12 15.22 1.95
CA ALA A 325 7.20 16.35 1.83
C ALA A 325 5.90 16.01 1.10
N VAL A 326 5.81 14.85 0.45
CA VAL A 326 4.61 14.39 -0.28
C VAL A 326 3.32 14.57 0.54
N PRO A 327 3.23 14.09 1.80
CA PRO A 327 2.03 14.30 2.63
C PRO A 327 1.63 15.77 2.77
N GLY A 328 2.60 16.64 3.06
CA GLY A 328 2.35 18.08 3.24
C GLY A 328 1.93 18.74 1.93
N ASN A 329 2.54 18.34 0.81
CA ASN A 329 2.20 18.86 -0.51
C ASN A 329 0.76 18.53 -0.89
N ILE A 330 0.33 17.28 -0.70
CA ILE A 330 -1.05 16.86 -0.97
C ILE A 330 -2.04 17.69 -0.15
N MET A 331 -1.76 17.85 1.15
CA MET A 331 -2.64 18.61 2.04
C MET A 331 -2.72 20.09 1.63
N TYR A 332 -1.58 20.78 1.53
CA TYR A 332 -1.57 22.22 1.26
C TYR A 332 -2.00 22.57 -0.17
N TYR A 333 -1.71 21.72 -1.17
CA TYR A 333 -2.23 21.91 -2.52
C TYR A 333 -3.75 22.00 -2.53
N ASN A 334 -4.39 21.00 -1.91
CA ASN A 334 -5.83 20.96 -1.85
C ASN A 334 -6.39 22.15 -1.05
N VAL A 335 -5.77 22.51 0.08
CA VAL A 335 -6.18 23.69 0.87
C VAL A 335 -6.14 24.97 0.05
N LEU A 336 -5.05 25.20 -0.67
CA LEU A 336 -4.89 26.38 -1.50
C LEU A 336 -5.90 26.40 -2.65
N LEU A 337 -6.13 25.27 -3.33
CA LEU A 337 -7.09 25.18 -4.42
C LEU A 337 -8.51 25.59 -4.00
N GLU A 338 -8.95 25.11 -2.83
CA GLU A 338 -10.28 25.44 -2.28
C GLU A 338 -10.39 26.91 -1.90
N HIS A 339 -9.34 27.49 -1.29
CA HIS A 339 -9.36 28.90 -0.90
C HIS A 339 -9.22 29.83 -2.10
N GLU A 340 -8.59 29.37 -3.18
CA GLU A 340 -8.45 30.16 -4.41
C GLU A 340 -9.74 30.21 -5.23
N THR A 341 -10.50 29.11 -5.26
CA THR A 341 -11.64 28.97 -6.18
C THR A 341 -13.01 28.88 -5.51
N GLY A 342 -13.07 28.47 -4.24
CA GLY A 342 -14.31 28.08 -3.57
C GLY A 342 -14.90 26.77 -4.10
N MET A 343 -14.22 26.12 -5.05
CA MET A 343 -14.59 24.82 -5.61
C MET A 343 -14.14 23.69 -4.69
N PRO A 344 -14.85 22.56 -4.68
CA PRO A 344 -14.43 21.38 -3.91
C PRO A 344 -13.08 20.85 -4.39
N ARG A 345 -12.25 20.46 -3.42
CA ARG A 345 -10.97 19.74 -3.60
C ARG A 345 -11.13 18.39 -4.30
N ARG A 346 -9.98 17.81 -4.71
CA ARG A 346 -9.88 16.43 -5.22
C ARG A 346 -10.64 15.43 -4.35
N ARG A 347 -11.42 14.57 -5.01
CA ARG A 347 -12.25 13.49 -4.45
C ARG A 347 -13.18 13.98 -3.33
N TRP A 348 -13.82 15.14 -3.54
CA TRP A 348 -14.97 15.61 -2.77
C TRP A 348 -14.82 15.38 -1.25
N TRP A 349 -13.80 16.01 -0.62
CA TRP A 349 -13.38 15.89 0.80
C TRP A 349 -12.29 14.84 1.12
N ASN A 350 -12.31 13.66 0.48
CA ASN A 350 -11.42 12.55 0.86
C ASN A 350 -9.93 12.75 0.51
N GLY A 351 -9.61 13.59 -0.48
CA GLY A 351 -8.22 13.79 -0.92
C GLY A 351 -7.35 14.62 0.03
N ALA A 352 -7.95 15.47 0.86
CA ALA A 352 -7.23 16.47 1.66
C ALA A 352 -7.38 16.29 3.18
N GLY A 353 -8.57 15.88 3.64
CA GLY A 353 -8.91 15.88 5.06
C GLY A 353 -8.49 14.64 5.84
N SER A 354 -8.69 13.44 5.28
CA SER A 354 -8.37 12.17 5.95
C SER A 354 -6.96 11.69 5.58
N VAL A 355 -6.68 11.43 4.29
CA VAL A 355 -5.42 10.80 3.88
C VAL A 355 -4.20 11.69 4.07
N GLY A 356 -4.27 12.97 3.66
CA GLY A 356 -3.13 13.90 3.77
C GLY A 356 -2.73 14.17 5.22
N VAL A 357 -3.70 14.48 6.09
CA VAL A 357 -3.48 14.77 7.51
C VAL A 357 -2.98 13.53 8.26
N GLU A 358 -3.62 12.37 8.07
CA GLU A 358 -3.21 11.13 8.73
C GLU A 358 -1.83 10.67 8.25
N PHE A 359 -1.52 10.82 6.96
CA PHE A 359 -0.22 10.45 6.43
C PHE A 359 0.90 11.36 6.94
N VAL A 360 0.68 12.68 7.06
CA VAL A 360 1.62 13.60 7.73
C VAL A 360 1.88 13.14 9.17
N LEU A 361 0.82 12.91 9.93
CA LEU A 361 0.91 12.54 11.34
C LEU A 361 1.65 11.21 11.53
N LEU A 362 1.25 10.17 10.79
CA LEU A 362 1.83 8.84 10.90
C LEU A 362 3.29 8.82 10.43
N ALA A 363 3.61 9.44 9.29
CA ALA A 363 4.98 9.46 8.76
C ALA A 363 5.94 10.23 9.69
N GLN A 364 5.52 11.37 10.23
CA GLN A 364 6.32 12.14 11.18
C GLN A 364 6.47 11.41 12.52
N TYR A 365 5.40 10.76 13.00
CA TYR A 365 5.42 9.97 14.22
C TYR A 365 6.39 8.78 14.11
N LEU A 366 6.29 7.97 13.05
CA LEU A 366 7.18 6.82 12.81
C LEU A 366 8.64 7.24 12.68
N ARG A 367 8.92 8.36 12.01
CA ARG A 367 10.28 8.92 11.91
C ARG A 367 10.85 9.31 13.28
N ARG A 368 10.04 9.93 14.15
CA ARG A 368 10.47 10.34 15.50
C ARG A 368 10.70 9.13 16.41
N ARG A 369 9.87 8.08 16.27
CA ARG A 369 10.06 6.81 16.98
C ARG A 369 11.37 6.11 16.58
N ARG A 370 11.70 6.08 15.28
CA ARG A 370 12.99 5.53 14.79
C ARG A 370 14.22 6.35 15.22
N THR A 371 14.07 7.64 15.49
CA THR A 371 15.18 8.53 15.88
C THR A 371 15.31 8.75 17.39
N GLY A 372 14.52 8.03 18.20
CA GLY A 372 14.62 8.07 19.68
C GLY A 372 14.16 9.37 20.33
N ARG A 373 13.52 10.29 19.58
CA ARG A 373 13.03 11.56 20.15
C ARG A 373 11.63 11.36 20.74
N VAL A 374 11.58 11.26 22.07
CA VAL A 374 10.35 11.19 22.87
C VAL A 374 9.52 12.46 22.67
N LEU A 375 8.20 12.31 22.46
CA LEU A 375 7.25 13.41 22.57
C LEU A 375 7.33 14.00 23.99
N ARG A 376 7.89 15.22 24.14
CA ARG A 376 7.45 16.06 25.26
C ARG A 376 5.96 16.27 25.07
N LYS A 377 5.19 16.09 26.16
CA LYS A 377 3.72 16.17 26.19
C LYS A 377 3.21 17.22 25.20
N PRO A 378 2.23 16.90 24.33
CA PRO A 378 1.64 17.91 23.48
C PRO A 378 1.13 19.06 24.35
N HIS A 379 1.54 20.29 24.05
CA HIS A 379 0.78 21.45 24.50
C HIS A 379 -0.66 21.25 24.04
N ARG A 380 -1.61 21.44 24.95
CA ARG A 380 -3.04 21.48 24.61
C ARG A 380 -3.21 22.48 23.47
N TYR A 381 -3.44 21.98 22.26
CA TYR A 381 -4.15 22.74 21.25
C TYR A 381 -5.62 22.66 21.66
N GLU A 382 -6.13 23.73 22.25
CA GLU A 382 -7.58 23.94 22.27
C GLU A 382 -8.00 24.18 20.83
N ALA A 383 -8.53 23.13 20.20
CA ALA A 383 -9.31 23.27 18.99
C ALA A 383 -10.56 24.08 19.36
N SER A 384 -10.60 25.34 18.94
CA SER A 384 -11.87 26.04 18.80
C SER A 384 -12.72 25.25 17.80
N GLU A 385 -13.80 24.67 18.33
CA GLU A 385 -14.92 24.04 17.62
C GLU A 385 -14.66 22.66 16.98
N GLY A 386 -15.05 21.62 17.71
CA GLY A 386 -16.00 20.66 17.15
C GLY A 386 -15.48 19.43 16.40
N ALA A 387 -14.38 18.80 16.80
CA ALA A 387 -14.13 17.39 16.43
C ALA A 387 -13.18 16.70 17.41
N VAL A 388 -13.71 15.85 18.29
CA VAL A 388 -12.90 14.95 19.12
C VAL A 388 -12.77 13.62 18.38
N TYR A 389 -11.67 13.43 17.66
CA TYR A 389 -11.30 12.11 17.14
C TYR A 389 -10.44 11.39 18.17
N THR A 390 -11.03 10.40 18.85
CA THR A 390 -10.30 9.47 19.71
C THR A 390 -9.67 8.39 18.83
N VAL A 391 -8.37 8.49 18.59
CA VAL A 391 -7.58 7.44 17.92
C VAL A 391 -7.26 6.35 18.96
N LEU A 392 -8.00 5.23 18.92
CA LEU A 392 -7.70 4.02 19.69
C LEU A 392 -6.68 3.18 18.91
N LEU A 393 -5.39 3.33 19.23
CA LEU A 393 -4.35 2.41 18.77
C LEU A 393 -4.22 1.26 19.78
N ARG A 394 -4.66 0.05 19.41
CA ARG A 394 -4.24 -1.17 20.09
C ARG A 394 -2.76 -1.42 19.78
N SER A 395 -1.92 -1.37 20.81
CA SER A 395 -0.54 -1.81 20.74
C SER A 395 -0.43 -3.23 21.27
N ASP A 396 0.03 -4.16 20.43
CA ASP A 396 0.50 -5.47 20.87
C ASP A 396 1.73 -5.31 21.77
N VAL A 397 1.52 -5.54 23.07
CA VAL A 397 2.59 -5.73 24.04
C VAL A 397 2.30 -7.04 24.79
N HIS A 398 2.81 -8.14 24.24
CA HIS A 398 3.07 -9.33 25.06
C HIS A 398 4.37 -9.10 25.84
N ARG A 399 4.23 -8.72 27.11
CA ARG A 399 5.10 -9.17 28.22
C ARG A 399 4.57 -8.65 29.56
N CYS A 400 4.29 -9.61 30.44
CA CYS A 400 4.00 -9.51 31.87
C CYS A 400 2.65 -8.90 32.26
N GLY A 401 1.86 -9.70 32.97
CA GLY A 401 0.44 -9.49 33.21
C GLY A 401 0.11 -8.48 34.29
N HIS A 402 -1.00 -7.79 34.06
CA HIS A 402 -2.14 -7.60 34.96
C HIS A 402 -3.14 -6.74 34.17
N ASP A 403 -4.24 -7.35 33.72
CA ASP A 403 -5.33 -6.61 33.08
C ASP A 403 -6.07 -5.78 34.13
N VAL A 404 -6.12 -4.46 33.94
CA VAL A 404 -7.04 -3.57 34.67
C VAL A 404 -8.02 -2.98 33.66
N LEU A 405 -9.22 -3.55 33.63
CA LEU A 405 -10.39 -2.96 32.97
C LEU A 405 -10.85 -1.76 33.82
N LEU A 406 -10.72 -0.54 33.30
CA LEU A 406 -11.39 0.63 33.86
C LEU A 406 -12.70 0.84 33.11
N THR A 407 -13.82 0.64 33.79
CA THR A 407 -15.17 0.96 33.30
C THR A 407 -15.45 2.45 33.42
N ARG A 408 -16.45 2.91 32.65
CA ARG A 408 -16.77 4.30 32.31
C ARG A 408 -17.15 5.25 33.48
N GLU A 409 -17.03 4.79 34.74
CA GLU A 409 -17.41 5.55 35.94
C GLU A 409 -16.21 6.22 36.65
N ASP A 410 -14.96 5.87 36.33
CA ASP A 410 -13.79 6.43 37.02
C ASP A 410 -13.31 7.79 36.47
N VAL A 411 -13.88 8.26 35.36
CA VAL A 411 -13.49 9.53 34.71
C VAL A 411 -14.06 10.76 35.43
N SER A 412 -15.04 10.60 36.32
CA SER A 412 -15.64 11.71 37.08
C SER A 412 -14.86 12.17 38.31
N ALA A 413 -13.85 11.43 38.77
CA ALA A 413 -13.12 11.75 40.01
C ALA A 413 -11.90 12.66 39.82
N VAL A 414 -11.38 12.82 38.59
CA VAL A 414 -10.14 13.57 38.32
C VAL A 414 -10.39 15.08 38.08
N ARG A 415 -11.65 15.54 38.08
CA ARG A 415 -12.00 16.96 37.88
C ARG A 415 -12.11 17.81 39.16
N ARG A 416 -11.85 17.26 40.35
CA ARG A 416 -11.84 18.04 41.60
C ARG A 416 -10.57 17.79 42.38
N GLY A 417 -9.64 18.75 42.34
CA GLY A 417 -8.42 18.71 43.14
C GLY A 417 -7.24 19.43 42.49
N ALA A 418 -7.39 20.72 42.22
CA ALA A 418 -6.25 21.61 42.06
C ALA A 418 -5.91 22.18 43.45
N GLY A 419 -4.70 21.94 43.96
CA GLY A 419 -4.24 22.51 45.22
C GLY A 419 -2.84 22.02 45.62
N SER A 420 -1.84 22.88 45.38
CA SER A 420 -0.60 23.13 46.14
C SER A 420 0.36 22.00 46.58
N ASP A 421 1.64 22.35 46.42
CA ASP A 421 2.83 21.95 47.21
C ASP A 421 3.75 20.80 46.74
N THR A 422 4.86 21.26 46.13
CA THR A 422 6.28 20.96 46.40
C THR A 422 6.68 19.58 46.95
N GLY A 423 7.60 18.91 46.24
CA GLY A 423 8.37 17.80 46.82
C GLY A 423 9.25 17.04 45.83
N VAL A 424 10.52 17.40 45.76
CA VAL A 424 11.58 16.70 45.02
C VAL A 424 11.94 15.40 45.74
N CYS A 425 12.00 14.25 45.05
CA CYS A 425 12.82 13.11 45.47
C CYS A 425 13.49 12.43 44.26
N ARG A 426 14.84 12.48 44.26
CA ARG A 426 15.75 11.70 43.40
C ARG A 426 15.69 10.22 43.80
N ALA A 427 15.71 9.31 42.83
CA ALA A 427 15.97 7.90 43.06
C ALA A 427 17.44 7.59 42.78
N ASN A 428 18.16 7.18 43.82
CA ASN A 428 19.50 6.61 43.77
C ASN A 428 19.43 5.09 43.53
N GLU A 429 20.49 4.58 42.93
CA GLU A 429 20.79 3.19 42.62
C GLU A 429 20.86 2.28 43.85
N GLY A 430 20.55 0.98 43.67
CA GLY A 430 21.11 -0.07 44.53
C GLY A 430 20.23 -1.32 44.73
N GLY A 431 20.77 -2.48 44.33
CA GLY A 431 20.82 -3.65 45.22
C GLY A 431 19.86 -4.81 44.99
N CYS A 432 20.39 -5.92 44.45
CA CYS A 432 19.84 -7.28 44.50
C CYS A 432 19.86 -7.91 45.91
N ARG A 433 19.16 -9.07 46.01
CA ARG A 433 19.01 -10.07 47.12
C ARG A 433 17.65 -9.90 47.83
N GLY A 434 16.85 -10.92 48.14
CA GLY A 434 16.95 -12.38 48.14
C GLY A 434 15.87 -12.92 49.11
N SER A 435 15.64 -14.24 49.09
CA SER A 435 14.93 -15.08 50.08
C SER A 435 13.40 -15.04 50.26
N GLU A 436 12.80 -16.21 49.96
CA GLU A 436 11.89 -17.04 50.79
C GLU A 436 10.60 -16.49 51.41
N GLY A 437 9.50 -17.27 51.29
CA GLY A 437 8.44 -17.29 52.30
C GLY A 437 6.99 -17.47 51.81
N ALA A 438 6.50 -18.70 51.90
CA ALA A 438 5.11 -19.19 52.04
C ALA A 438 3.93 -18.20 52.09
N ASN A 439 2.82 -18.51 51.39
CA ASN A 439 1.61 -19.06 52.03
C ASN A 439 0.49 -19.43 51.03
N VAL A 440 -0.14 -20.57 51.28
CA VAL A 440 -1.35 -21.08 50.61
C VAL A 440 -2.58 -20.72 51.45
N LYS A 441 -3.55 -19.98 50.88
CA LYS A 441 -5.01 -20.04 51.15
C LYS A 441 -5.68 -19.42 49.91
N GLY A 442 -6.51 -20.08 49.11
CA GLY A 442 -7.72 -20.83 49.46
C GLY A 442 -8.95 -19.94 49.23
N GLY A 443 -9.59 -20.03 48.05
CA GLY A 443 -10.78 -19.21 47.73
C GLY A 443 -11.41 -19.52 46.37
N LYS A 444 -12.37 -20.45 46.39
CA LYS A 444 -13.17 -20.99 45.27
C LYS A 444 -13.76 -19.91 44.33
N LYS A 445 -13.68 -20.12 43.00
CA LYS A 445 -14.73 -19.70 42.06
C LYS A 445 -15.01 -20.79 41.03
N LYS A 446 -16.31 -20.95 40.77
CA LYS A 446 -17.00 -22.05 40.08
C LYS A 446 -16.59 -22.17 38.61
N CYS A 447 -16.39 -23.40 38.17
CA CYS A 447 -16.41 -23.80 36.76
C CYS A 447 -17.84 -23.74 36.22
N HIS A 448 -18.03 -23.16 35.05
CA HIS A 448 -19.14 -23.50 34.14
C HIS A 448 -18.53 -23.85 32.78
N ASN A 449 -18.70 -25.12 32.41
CA ASN A 449 -18.43 -25.69 31.09
C ASN A 449 -19.56 -25.29 30.13
N ILE A 450 -19.21 -24.73 28.98
CA ILE A 450 -19.92 -24.86 27.69
C ILE A 450 -18.80 -24.66 26.65
N GLY A 451 -18.36 -25.60 25.83
CA GLY A 451 -19.06 -26.64 25.10
C GLY A 451 -18.72 -26.40 23.62
N LEU A 452 -17.71 -27.11 23.09
CA LEU A 452 -17.38 -27.13 21.67
C LEU A 452 -18.60 -27.60 20.85
N GLY A 453 -18.87 -26.94 19.74
CA GLY A 453 -19.83 -27.38 18.74
C GLY A 453 -19.38 -26.96 17.35
N ALA A 454 -18.93 -27.94 16.56
CA ALA A 454 -18.75 -27.84 15.12
C ALA A 454 -20.11 -27.98 14.40
N ALA A 455 -20.27 -27.29 13.27
CA ALA A 455 -21.22 -27.61 12.20
C ALA A 455 -20.73 -26.90 10.93
N ILE A 456 -20.18 -27.64 9.97
CA ILE A 456 -20.75 -27.96 8.63
C ILE A 456 -20.93 -26.72 7.77
#